data_AF-J3CLX9-F1
#
_entry.id   AF-J3CLX9-F1
#
_cell.length_a   1.000
_cell.length_b   1.000
_cell.length_c   1.000
_cell.angle_alpha   90.00
_cell.angle_beta   90.00
_cell.angle_gamma   90.00
#
_symmetry.space_group_name_H-M   'P 1'
#
loop_
_entity.id
_entity.type
_entity.pdbx_description
1 polymer ?
#
loop_
_entity_poly.entity_id
_entity_poly.type
_entity_poly.pdbx_seq_one_letter_code
_entity_poly.pdbx_strand_id
1 'polypeptide(L)'
;MNELKERSNAPVVFELLTGYEGVASQLNINKNFKEVTGLSFFSVSNISSKWNEQNAKDAMSQFNLAYEFVKGFRILAGIHYTPSTGLRPSASVLYSYVSENITLVAGPRIDLSGNSNLEGFGMVEYKPKLNEKWRIYSRLQGLYAQTVKDDHHARSYLMVRAGLSYHDYSFGLGANFDAYGPERIIKNNYGVFASVRLFK
;
A
#
# COMPACT_ATOMS: atom_id res chain seq x y z
N MET A 1 -37.09 -1.27 8.75
CA MET A 1 -36.00 -1.07 9.73
C MET A 1 -34.82 -1.87 9.20
N ASN A 2 -33.94 -1.23 8.42
CA ASN A 2 -32.83 -1.93 7.77
C ASN A 2 -31.72 -2.16 8.78
N GLU A 3 -31.47 -3.43 9.11
CA GLU A 3 -30.27 -3.82 9.84
C GLU A 3 -29.04 -3.32 9.08
N LEU A 4 -28.29 -2.42 9.71
CA LEU A 4 -26.94 -2.08 9.29
C LEU A 4 -26.12 -3.38 9.39
N LYS A 5 -25.99 -4.11 8.28
CA LYS A 5 -25.01 -5.19 8.16
C LYS A 5 -23.67 -4.59 8.58
N GLU A 6 -23.18 -4.96 9.76
CA GLU A 6 -21.85 -4.57 10.21
C GLU A 6 -20.86 -4.93 9.10
N ARG A 7 -20.33 -3.91 8.42
CA ARG A 7 -19.25 -4.11 7.47
C ARG A 7 -18.03 -4.48 8.31
N SER A 8 -17.69 -5.77 8.33
CA SER A 8 -16.44 -6.26 8.93
C SER A 8 -15.28 -5.39 8.47
N ASN A 9 -14.52 -4.88 9.45
CA ASN A 9 -13.40 -4.00 9.17
C ASN A 9 -12.29 -4.81 8.50
N ALA A 10 -11.64 -4.23 7.49
CA ALA A 10 -10.46 -4.86 6.93
C ALA A 10 -9.39 -5.01 8.02
N PRO A 11 -8.64 -6.12 8.04
CA PRO A 11 -7.56 -6.30 9.00
C PRO A 11 -6.48 -5.24 8.77
N VAL A 12 -5.79 -4.87 9.85
CA VAL A 12 -4.52 -4.17 9.74
C VAL A 12 -3.49 -5.16 9.24
N VAL A 13 -2.72 -4.79 8.22
CA VAL A 13 -1.69 -5.67 7.65
C VAL A 13 -0.33 -5.07 7.90
N PHE A 14 0.52 -5.77 8.62
CA PHE A 14 1.93 -5.45 8.77
C PHE A 14 2.76 -6.47 8.01
N GLU A 15 3.71 -6.00 7.20
CA GLU A 15 4.65 -6.81 6.45
C GLU A 15 6.09 -6.36 6.72
N LEU A 16 7.00 -7.32 6.80
CA LEU A 16 8.44 -7.13 6.84
C LEU A 16 9.07 -7.93 5.71
N LEU A 17 9.99 -7.33 4.96
CA LEU A 17 10.88 -7.96 4.00
C LEU A 17 12.31 -7.78 4.50
N THR A 18 12.99 -8.87 4.79
CA THR A 18 14.42 -8.87 5.08
C THR A 18 15.15 -9.40 3.85
N GLY A 19 16.00 -8.58 3.26
CA GLY A 19 16.67 -8.90 2.01
C GLY A 19 18.16 -8.60 2.02
N TYR A 20 18.80 -8.82 0.87
CA TYR A 20 20.25 -8.72 0.75
C TYR A 20 20.78 -7.29 0.96
N GLU A 21 20.01 -6.27 0.57
CA GLU A 21 20.42 -4.86 0.65
C GLU A 21 19.99 -4.20 1.98
N GLY A 22 18.90 -4.69 2.57
CA GLY A 22 18.34 -4.11 3.77
C GLY A 22 17.00 -4.70 4.20
N VAL A 23 16.29 -3.95 5.04
CA VAL A 23 14.95 -4.27 5.51
C VAL A 23 13.95 -3.29 4.94
N ALA A 24 12.77 -3.77 4.57
CA ALA A 24 11.62 -2.95 4.24
C ALA A 24 10.41 -3.42 5.04
N SER A 25 9.54 -2.48 5.43
CA SER A 25 8.25 -2.79 6.07
C SER A 25 7.12 -2.00 5.43
N GLN A 26 5.92 -2.59 5.45
CA GLN A 26 4.69 -1.94 5.01
C GLN A 26 3.59 -2.17 6.05
N LEU A 27 2.90 -1.10 6.44
CA LEU A 27 1.73 -1.11 7.30
C LEU A 27 0.53 -0.58 6.54
N ASN A 28 -0.54 -1.35 6.47
CA ASN A 28 -1.80 -0.95 5.84
C ASN A 28 -2.92 -0.95 6.90
N ILE A 29 -3.64 0.16 7.00
CA ILE A 29 -4.80 0.32 7.88
C ILE A 29 -5.97 0.77 7.03
N ASN A 30 -7.10 0.08 7.14
CA ASN A 30 -8.35 0.47 6.50
C ASN A 30 -9.51 0.13 7.45
N LYS A 31 -10.00 1.14 8.19
CA LYS A 31 -11.01 0.96 9.24
C LYS A 31 -12.20 1.87 9.00
N ASN A 32 -13.39 1.29 8.96
CA ASN A 32 -14.64 2.03 8.86
C ASN A 32 -14.97 2.69 10.20
N PHE A 33 -15.52 3.89 10.15
CA PHE A 33 -16.17 4.52 11.31
C PHE A 33 -17.53 3.86 11.54
N LYS A 34 -17.92 3.68 12.80
CA LYS A 34 -19.19 3.01 13.15
C LYS A 34 -20.38 3.95 12.95
N GLU A 35 -20.16 5.25 13.16
CA GLU A 35 -21.18 6.28 13.23
C GLU A 35 -21.56 6.83 11.84
N VAL A 36 -20.65 6.74 10.87
CA VAL A 36 -20.84 7.32 9.53
C VAL A 36 -20.63 6.26 8.46
N THR A 37 -21.74 5.85 7.83
CA THR A 37 -21.72 4.83 6.77
C THR A 37 -20.88 5.28 5.59
N GLY A 38 -19.99 4.40 5.11
CA GLY A 38 -19.11 4.65 3.97
C GLY A 38 -17.84 5.43 4.30
N LEU A 39 -17.75 6.06 5.47
CA LEU A 39 -16.55 6.75 5.93
C LEU A 39 -15.57 5.77 6.57
N SER A 40 -14.28 5.92 6.24
CA SER A 40 -13.20 5.10 6.76
C SER A 40 -11.91 5.90 6.92
N PHE A 41 -11.05 5.45 7.83
CA PHE A 41 -9.66 5.87 7.90
C PHE A 41 -8.81 4.91 7.07
N PHE A 42 -8.03 5.47 6.14
CA PHE A 42 -7.13 4.73 5.27
C PHE A 42 -5.70 5.23 5.43
N SER A 43 -4.77 4.32 5.71
CA SER A 43 -3.36 4.64 5.84
C SER A 43 -2.49 3.54 5.24
N VAL A 44 -1.44 3.95 4.54
CA VAL A 44 -0.36 3.09 4.08
C VAL A 44 0.95 3.74 4.50
N SER A 45 1.78 3.00 5.22
CA SER A 45 3.13 3.44 5.60
C SER A 45 4.15 2.43 5.12
N ASN A 46 5.24 2.92 4.52
CA ASN A 46 6.38 2.14 4.08
C ASN A 46 7.64 2.74 4.69
N ILE A 47 8.51 1.89 5.21
CA ILE A 47 9.83 2.29 5.69
C ILE A 47 10.83 1.26 5.19
N SER A 48 11.94 1.72 4.60
CA SER A 48 13.06 0.88 4.22
C SER A 48 14.38 1.50 4.63
N SER A 49 15.33 0.64 4.99
CA SER A 49 16.70 1.01 5.35
C SER A 49 17.65 -0.02 4.80
N LYS A 50 18.77 0.45 4.26
CA LYS A 50 19.88 -0.44 3.92
C LYS A 50 20.66 -0.86 5.15
N TRP A 51 21.39 -1.97 5.06
CA TRP A 51 22.23 -2.46 6.17
C TRP A 51 23.36 -1.49 6.56
N ASN A 52 23.88 -0.74 5.58
CA ASN A 52 24.96 0.23 5.78
C ASN A 52 24.46 1.64 6.17
N GLU A 53 23.15 1.82 6.32
CA GLU A 53 22.55 3.10 6.72
C GLU A 53 22.27 3.11 8.23
N GLN A 54 22.69 4.18 8.91
CA GLN A 54 22.37 4.37 10.34
C GLN A 54 20.93 4.84 10.57
N ASN A 55 20.30 5.46 9.57
CA ASN A 55 18.94 5.99 9.64
C ASN A 55 18.18 5.63 8.36
N ALA A 56 16.94 5.18 8.51
CA ALA A 56 16.03 4.92 7.40
C ALA A 56 15.67 6.25 6.70
N LYS A 57 16.20 6.46 5.49
CA LYS A 57 15.92 7.67 4.69
C LYS A 57 14.74 7.48 3.73
N ASP A 58 14.41 6.23 3.42
CA ASP A 58 13.33 5.87 2.52
C ASP A 58 12.09 5.53 3.34
N ALA A 59 11.27 6.54 3.61
CA ALA A 59 10.00 6.40 4.29
C ALA A 59 8.88 7.12 3.54
N MET A 60 7.67 6.58 3.60
CA MET A 60 6.48 7.17 3.02
C MET A 60 5.27 6.79 3.84
N SER A 61 4.48 7.77 4.26
CA SER A 61 3.22 7.52 4.97
C SER A 61 2.09 8.32 4.37
N GLN A 62 0.93 7.70 4.27
CA GLN A 62 -0.32 8.33 3.88
C GLN A 62 -1.34 8.20 5.00
N PHE A 63 -2.07 9.27 5.27
CA PHE A 63 -3.16 9.28 6.24
C PHE A 63 -4.34 10.00 5.63
N ASN A 64 -5.41 9.26 5.36
CA ASN A 64 -6.57 9.77 4.62
C ASN A 64 -7.87 9.43 5.33
N LEU A 65 -8.81 10.36 5.25
CA LEU A 65 -10.23 10.04 5.34
C LEU A 65 -10.68 9.58 3.97
N ALA A 66 -11.47 8.51 3.94
CA ALA A 66 -11.94 7.87 2.73
C ALA A 66 -13.45 7.69 2.79
N TYR A 67 -14.16 8.12 1.75
CA TYR A 67 -15.61 7.96 1.64
C TYR A 67 -15.97 7.09 0.43
N GLU A 68 -16.64 5.97 0.68
CA GLU A 68 -17.21 5.11 -0.36
C GLU A 68 -18.54 5.69 -0.87
N PHE A 69 -18.50 6.33 -2.04
CA PHE A 69 -19.68 6.93 -2.67
C PHE A 69 -20.43 5.94 -3.58
N VAL A 70 -19.73 4.91 -4.07
CA VAL A 70 -20.33 3.74 -4.73
C VAL A 70 -19.47 2.53 -4.42
N LYS A 71 -20.09 1.34 -4.36
CA LYS A 71 -19.41 0.10 -3.96
C LYS A 71 -18.05 -0.06 -4.67
N GLY A 72 -16.98 -0.14 -3.88
CA GLY A 72 -15.62 -0.31 -4.38
C GLY A 72 -14.91 0.98 -4.77
N PHE A 73 -15.59 2.09 -5.04
CA PHE A 73 -14.96 3.37 -5.33
C PHE A 73 -14.99 4.30 -4.12
N ARG A 74 -13.82 4.83 -3.79
CA ARG A 74 -13.63 5.75 -2.67
C ARG A 74 -12.97 7.03 -3.14
N ILE A 75 -13.39 8.16 -2.59
CA ILE A 75 -12.61 9.40 -2.62
C ILE A 75 -11.84 9.47 -1.31
N LEU A 76 -10.55 9.82 -1.41
CA LEU A 76 -9.65 9.96 -0.29
C LEU A 76 -9.16 11.40 -0.24
N ALA A 77 -9.13 11.98 0.96
CA ALA A 77 -8.53 13.28 1.23
C ALA A 77 -7.71 13.19 2.52
N GLY A 78 -6.52 13.77 2.51
CA GLY A 78 -5.62 13.67 3.64
C GLY A 78 -4.23 14.19 3.33
N ILE A 79 -3.24 13.48 3.87
CA ILE A 79 -1.83 13.87 3.78
C ILE A 79 -0.96 12.72 3.29
N HIS A 80 0.05 13.08 2.52
CA HIS A 80 1.16 12.23 2.10
C HIS A 80 2.47 12.81 2.67
N TYR A 81 3.26 11.96 3.31
CA TYR A 81 4.53 12.30 3.95
C TYR A 81 5.68 11.52 3.33
N THR A 82 6.79 12.21 3.05
CA THR A 82 8.11 11.58 2.86
C THR A 82 9.18 12.46 3.52
N PRO A 83 10.33 11.91 3.93
CA PRO A 83 11.45 12.71 4.43
C PRO A 83 11.91 13.80 3.45
N SER A 84 11.84 13.54 2.14
CA SER A 84 12.29 14.50 1.11
C SER A 84 11.31 15.64 0.83
N THR A 85 10.00 15.40 0.96
CA THR A 85 8.97 16.38 0.57
C THR A 85 8.20 16.98 1.75
N GLY A 86 8.41 16.44 2.96
CA GLY A 86 7.59 16.77 4.12
C GLY A 86 6.13 16.33 3.95
N LEU A 87 5.24 16.99 4.70
CA LEU A 87 3.79 16.77 4.65
C LEU A 87 3.16 17.50 3.47
N ARG A 88 2.39 16.77 2.67
CA ARG A 88 1.66 17.34 1.52
C ARG A 88 0.19 16.98 1.63
N PRO A 89 -0.73 17.96 1.56
CA PRO A 89 -2.14 17.65 1.36
C PRO A 89 -2.33 16.88 0.05
N SER A 90 -3.18 15.86 0.05
CA SER A 90 -3.41 15.00 -1.10
C SER A 90 -4.86 14.60 -1.25
N ALA A 91 -5.27 14.35 -2.50
CA ALA A 91 -6.55 13.78 -2.85
C ALA A 91 -6.36 12.56 -3.76
N SER A 92 -7.27 11.59 -3.70
CA SER A 92 -7.20 10.38 -4.51
C SER A 92 -8.60 9.81 -4.80
N VAL A 93 -8.72 9.10 -5.92
CA VAL A 93 -9.82 8.18 -6.18
C VAL A 93 -9.24 6.78 -6.16
N LEU A 94 -9.90 5.86 -5.46
CA LEU A 94 -9.44 4.49 -5.31
C LEU A 94 -10.57 3.51 -5.63
N TYR A 95 -10.35 2.63 -6.59
CA TYR A 95 -11.17 1.46 -6.82
C TYR A 95 -10.61 0.26 -6.04
N SER A 96 -11.50 -0.53 -5.46
CA SER A 96 -11.17 -1.79 -4.80
C SER A 96 -12.20 -2.87 -5.12
N TYR A 97 -11.70 -4.05 -5.44
CA TYR A 97 -12.48 -5.26 -5.58
C TYR A 97 -11.88 -6.33 -4.67
N VAL A 98 -12.71 -6.91 -3.80
CA VAL A 98 -12.29 -7.95 -2.86
C VAL A 98 -13.21 -9.15 -3.04
N SER A 99 -12.61 -10.29 -3.39
CA SER A 99 -13.25 -11.60 -3.41
C SER A 99 -12.51 -12.55 -2.47
N GLU A 100 -12.96 -13.80 -2.42
CA GLU A 100 -12.33 -14.82 -1.58
C GLU A 100 -10.85 -15.04 -1.94
N ASN A 101 -10.53 -15.04 -3.23
CA ASN A 101 -9.20 -15.39 -3.74
C ASN A 101 -8.44 -14.21 -4.33
N ILE A 102 -9.11 -13.11 -4.69
CA ILE A 102 -8.50 -11.99 -5.39
C ILE A 102 -8.80 -10.69 -4.65
N THR A 103 -7.78 -9.87 -4.44
CA THR A 103 -7.91 -8.46 -4.08
C THR A 103 -7.32 -7.62 -5.19
N LEU A 104 -8.05 -6.62 -5.66
CA LEU A 104 -7.57 -5.61 -6.60
C LEU A 104 -7.76 -4.23 -5.98
N VAL A 105 -6.76 -3.38 -6.09
CA VAL A 105 -6.84 -1.98 -5.69
C VAL A 105 -6.11 -1.15 -6.74
N ALA A 106 -6.73 -0.08 -7.24
CA ALA A 106 -6.08 0.80 -8.20
C ALA A 106 -6.67 2.21 -8.12
N GLY A 107 -5.86 3.21 -8.39
CA GLY A 107 -6.34 4.59 -8.39
C GLY A 107 -5.24 5.63 -8.47
N PRO A 108 -5.56 6.84 -8.97
CA PRO A 108 -4.65 7.96 -8.94
C PRO A 108 -4.66 8.69 -7.59
N ARG A 109 -3.55 9.35 -7.25
CA ARG A 109 -3.42 10.36 -6.20
C ARG A 109 -2.77 11.61 -6.76
N ILE A 110 -3.18 12.79 -6.30
CA ILE A 110 -2.52 14.06 -6.57
C ILE A 110 -2.17 14.79 -5.26
N ASP A 111 -0.99 15.39 -5.22
CA ASP A 111 -0.60 16.30 -4.14
C ASP A 111 -1.13 17.72 -4.44
N LEU A 112 -1.79 18.36 -3.48
CA LEU A 112 -2.47 19.66 -3.64
C LEU A 112 -1.58 20.86 -3.29
N SER A 113 -0.27 20.75 -3.52
CA SER A 113 0.72 21.82 -3.25
C SER A 113 1.43 22.24 -4.52
N GLY A 114 2.09 23.42 -4.54
CA GLY A 114 2.61 24.05 -5.76
C GLY A 114 3.55 23.20 -6.63
N ASN A 115 4.30 22.26 -6.04
CA ASN A 115 5.12 21.29 -6.77
C ASN A 115 4.41 19.92 -6.85
N SER A 116 3.17 19.88 -7.34
CA SER A 116 2.29 18.71 -7.25
C SER A 116 2.92 17.46 -7.89
N ASN A 117 2.70 16.30 -7.28
CA ASN A 117 2.95 15.01 -7.93
C ASN A 117 1.61 14.38 -8.29
N LEU A 118 1.53 13.77 -9.47
CA LEU A 118 0.48 12.85 -9.86
C LEU A 118 1.04 11.44 -9.77
N GLU A 119 0.35 10.57 -9.06
CA GLU A 119 0.74 9.17 -8.83
C GLU A 119 -0.39 8.25 -9.29
N GLY A 120 -0.06 7.23 -10.08
CA GLY A 120 -0.93 6.08 -10.33
C GLY A 120 -0.49 4.90 -9.47
N PHE A 121 -1.40 4.32 -8.70
CA PHE A 121 -1.17 3.14 -7.88
C PHE A 121 -1.98 1.94 -8.38
N GLY A 122 -1.40 0.74 -8.27
CA GLY A 122 -2.07 -0.52 -8.55
C GLY A 122 -1.56 -1.66 -7.69
N MET A 123 -2.47 -2.56 -7.29
CA MET A 123 -2.16 -3.77 -6.55
C MET A 123 -3.12 -4.90 -6.93
N VAL A 124 -2.56 -6.09 -7.15
CA VAL A 124 -3.29 -7.34 -7.19
C VAL A 124 -2.70 -8.32 -6.17
N GLU A 125 -3.56 -8.92 -5.37
CA GLU A 125 -3.24 -10.03 -4.48
C GLU A 125 -4.07 -11.24 -4.90
N TYR A 126 -3.41 -12.38 -5.10
CA TYR A 126 -4.05 -13.65 -5.40
C TYR A 126 -3.69 -14.69 -4.34
N LYS A 127 -4.73 -15.26 -3.72
CA LYS A 127 -4.66 -16.14 -2.55
C LYS A 127 -5.60 -17.36 -2.60
N PRO A 128 -5.54 -18.22 -3.62
CA PRO A 128 -6.42 -19.39 -3.71
C PRO A 128 -6.17 -20.35 -2.56
N LYS A 129 -7.23 -21.04 -2.12
CA LYS A 129 -7.12 -22.13 -1.13
C LYS A 129 -6.31 -23.28 -1.74
N LEU A 130 -5.31 -23.74 -0.98
CA LEU A 130 -4.60 -24.98 -1.27
C LEU A 130 -5.24 -26.15 -0.54
N ASN A 131 -5.65 -25.92 0.72
CA ASN A 131 -6.45 -26.83 1.54
C ASN A 131 -7.19 -26.01 2.63
N GLU A 132 -7.73 -26.68 3.65
CA GLU A 132 -8.48 -26.04 4.74
C GLU A 132 -7.66 -25.01 5.55
N LYS A 133 -6.34 -25.18 5.64
CA LYS A 133 -5.46 -24.35 6.47
C LYS A 133 -4.55 -23.44 5.66
N TRP A 134 -4.14 -23.89 4.48
CA TRP A 134 -3.12 -23.26 3.65
C TRP A 134 -3.71 -22.61 2.40
N ARG A 135 -3.15 -21.47 2.04
CA ARG A 135 -3.44 -20.76 0.78
C ARG A 135 -2.14 -20.44 0.08
N ILE A 136 -2.15 -20.42 -1.25
CA ILE A 136 -1.08 -19.77 -2.00
C ILE A 136 -1.15 -18.28 -1.68
N TYR A 137 -0.02 -17.59 -1.69
CA TYR A 137 0.04 -16.14 -1.57
C TYR A 137 0.89 -15.56 -2.70
N SER A 138 0.31 -14.64 -3.46
CA SER A 138 1.03 -13.86 -4.45
C SER A 138 0.52 -12.44 -4.46
N ARG A 139 1.42 -11.47 -4.55
CA ARG A 139 1.06 -10.04 -4.65
C ARG A 139 1.97 -9.33 -5.63
N LEU A 140 1.35 -8.52 -6.48
CA LEU A 140 2.01 -7.53 -7.31
C LEU A 140 1.47 -6.16 -6.92
N GLN A 141 2.34 -5.24 -6.54
CA GLN A 141 2.00 -3.88 -6.15
C GLN A 141 2.95 -2.92 -6.84
N GLY A 142 2.44 -1.84 -7.40
CA GLY A 142 3.29 -0.85 -8.06
C GLY A 142 2.69 0.54 -8.01
N LEU A 143 3.56 1.52 -8.19
CA LEU A 143 3.15 2.89 -8.48
C LEU A 143 4.09 3.54 -9.48
N TYR A 144 3.56 4.56 -10.13
CA TYR A 144 4.32 5.49 -10.95
C TYR A 144 3.89 6.91 -10.62
N ALA A 145 4.83 7.78 -10.28
CA ALA A 145 4.61 9.16 -9.90
C ALA A 145 5.48 10.11 -10.72
N GLN A 146 4.90 11.23 -11.13
CA GLN A 146 5.56 12.29 -11.88
C GLN A 146 5.20 13.68 -11.35
N THR A 147 6.07 14.66 -11.55
CA THR A 147 5.80 16.05 -11.22
C THR A 147 4.82 16.62 -12.25
N VAL A 148 3.79 17.34 -11.79
CA VAL A 148 2.77 17.90 -12.70
C VAL A 148 3.34 19.07 -13.51
N LYS A 149 4.26 19.83 -12.93
CA LYS A 149 4.81 21.05 -13.53
C LYS A 149 5.80 20.77 -14.67
N ASP A 150 6.69 19.79 -14.46
CA ASP A 150 7.84 19.55 -15.34
C ASP A 150 7.79 18.16 -16.00
N ASP A 151 6.74 17.37 -15.76
CA ASP A 151 6.55 15.99 -16.25
C ASP A 151 7.73 15.04 -15.95
N HIS A 152 8.49 15.35 -14.91
CA HIS A 152 9.63 14.55 -14.52
C HIS A 152 9.20 13.37 -13.67
N HIS A 153 9.82 12.22 -13.91
CA HIS A 153 9.68 11.06 -13.05
C HIS A 153 10.08 11.40 -11.61
N ALA A 154 9.15 11.25 -10.67
CA ALA A 154 9.38 11.49 -9.25
C ALA A 154 9.77 10.19 -8.55
N ARG A 155 8.96 9.14 -8.72
CA ARG A 155 9.18 7.82 -8.15
C ARG A 155 8.40 6.77 -8.91
N SER A 156 8.95 5.58 -9.03
CA SER A 156 8.19 4.38 -9.37
C SER A 156 8.68 3.21 -8.55
N TYR A 157 7.80 2.25 -8.30
CA TYR A 157 8.23 0.98 -7.73
C TYR A 157 7.40 -0.18 -8.24
N LEU A 158 7.97 -1.37 -8.10
CA LEU A 158 7.31 -2.65 -8.21
C LEU A 158 7.68 -3.52 -7.01
N MET A 159 6.69 -4.04 -6.31
CA MET A 159 6.85 -5.00 -5.23
C MET A 159 6.17 -6.31 -5.63
N VAL A 160 6.93 -7.40 -5.54
CA VAL A 160 6.48 -8.74 -5.86
C VAL A 160 6.59 -9.60 -4.61
N ARG A 161 5.56 -10.40 -4.34
CA ARG A 161 5.54 -11.41 -3.28
C ARG A 161 5.06 -12.74 -3.84
N ALA A 162 5.70 -13.82 -3.43
CA ALA A 162 5.28 -15.18 -3.75
C ALA A 162 5.57 -16.09 -2.55
N GLY A 163 4.57 -16.86 -2.11
CA GLY A 163 4.68 -17.67 -0.91
C GLY A 163 3.39 -18.37 -0.53
N LEU A 164 3.20 -18.55 0.78
CA LEU A 164 2.07 -19.25 1.36
C LEU A 164 1.44 -18.40 2.47
N SER A 165 0.16 -18.64 2.73
CA SER A 165 -0.53 -18.14 3.91
C SER A 165 -1.03 -19.28 4.78
N TYR A 166 -0.80 -19.15 6.09
CA TYR A 166 -1.37 -19.99 7.13
C TYR A 166 -2.16 -19.12 8.10
N HIS A 167 -3.48 -19.29 8.12
CA HIS A 167 -4.41 -18.42 8.87
C HIS A 167 -4.15 -16.92 8.60
N ASP A 168 -3.51 -16.21 9.53
CA ASP A 168 -3.25 -14.77 9.45
C ASP A 168 -1.84 -14.37 9.09
N TYR A 169 -0.98 -15.37 8.90
CA TYR A 169 0.39 -15.17 8.51
C TYR A 169 0.53 -15.47 7.02
N SER A 170 1.29 -14.65 6.31
CA SER A 170 1.79 -14.99 4.97
C SER A 170 3.28 -14.80 4.93
N PHE A 171 3.99 -15.66 4.22
CA PHE A 171 5.45 -15.62 4.17
C PHE A 171 5.95 -16.26 2.88
N GLY A 172 7.18 -15.91 2.49
CA GLY A 172 7.80 -16.44 1.28
C GLY A 172 8.88 -15.52 0.73
N LEU A 173 9.03 -15.51 -0.58
CA LEU A 173 10.00 -14.68 -1.29
C LEU A 173 9.40 -13.33 -1.67
N GLY A 174 10.22 -12.29 -1.59
CA GLY A 174 9.83 -10.94 -1.98
C GLY A 174 10.93 -10.21 -2.73
N ALA A 175 10.49 -9.34 -3.64
CA ALA A 175 11.33 -8.43 -4.39
C ALA A 175 10.73 -7.03 -4.35
N ASN A 176 11.56 -6.03 -4.08
CA ASN A 176 11.24 -4.62 -4.22
C ASN A 176 12.17 -4.03 -5.28
N PHE A 177 11.59 -3.35 -6.27
CA PHE A 177 12.29 -2.59 -7.28
C PHE A 177 11.82 -1.15 -7.17
N ASP A 178 12.68 -0.23 -6.79
CA ASP A 178 12.35 1.19 -6.68
C ASP A 178 13.23 2.00 -7.65
N ALA A 179 12.66 3.03 -8.25
CA ALA A 179 13.37 4.03 -9.04
C ALA A 179 12.99 5.43 -8.56
N TYR A 180 13.98 6.32 -8.43
CA TYR A 180 13.79 7.66 -7.88
C TYR A 180 14.32 8.76 -8.78
N GLY A 181 13.59 9.88 -8.81
CA GLY A 181 13.99 11.11 -9.48
C GLY A 181 14.06 11.01 -11.01
N PRO A 182 14.37 12.12 -11.69
CA PRO A 182 14.40 12.18 -13.15
C PRO A 182 15.37 11.16 -13.78
N GLU A 183 16.51 10.94 -13.11
CA GLU A 183 17.57 10.00 -13.54
C GLU A 183 17.25 8.52 -13.26
N ARG A 184 16.09 8.22 -12.64
CA ARG A 184 15.64 6.85 -12.31
C ARG A 184 16.69 6.03 -11.57
N ILE A 185 17.21 6.57 -10.46
CA ILE A 185 18.17 5.87 -9.61
C ILE A 185 17.51 4.60 -9.06
N ILE A 186 18.03 3.43 -9.44
CA ILE A 186 17.45 2.13 -9.10
C ILE A 186 17.94 1.67 -7.72
N LYS A 187 17.01 1.25 -6.87
CA LYS A 187 17.27 0.57 -5.60
C LYS A 187 16.46 -0.72 -5.56
N ASN A 188 17.14 -1.86 -5.49
CA ASN A 188 16.49 -3.16 -5.44
C ASN A 188 16.76 -3.85 -4.10
N ASN A 189 15.81 -4.65 -3.64
CA ASN A 189 15.98 -5.51 -2.47
C ASN A 189 15.20 -6.80 -2.65
N TYR A 190 15.90 -7.94 -2.52
CA TYR A 190 15.34 -9.28 -2.68
C TYR A 190 15.58 -10.08 -1.40
N GLY A 191 14.59 -10.86 -0.98
CA GLY A 191 14.74 -11.66 0.23
C GLY A 191 13.47 -12.39 0.63
N VAL A 192 13.31 -12.55 1.94
CA VAL A 192 12.18 -13.24 2.55
C VAL A 192 11.25 -12.25 3.20
N PHE A 193 9.95 -12.42 2.98
CA PHE A 193 8.93 -11.62 3.63
C PHE A 193 8.13 -12.45 4.63
N ALA A 194 7.61 -11.76 5.64
CA ALA A 194 6.55 -12.23 6.50
C ALA A 194 5.53 -11.10 6.68
N SER A 195 4.25 -11.43 6.65
CA SER A 195 3.14 -10.52 6.90
C SER A 195 2.14 -11.13 7.85
N VAL A 196 1.48 -10.27 8.61
CA VAL A 196 0.46 -10.65 9.60
C VAL A 196 -0.77 -9.76 9.45
N ARG A 197 -1.94 -10.39 9.58
CA ARG A 197 -3.25 -9.71 9.64
C ARG A 197 -3.70 -9.59 11.09
N LEU A 198 -3.90 -8.35 11.53
CA LEU A 198 -4.21 -7.97 12.90
C LEU A 198 -5.60 -7.32 12.97
N PHE A 199 -6.24 -7.39 14.14
CA PHE A 199 -7.49 -6.68 14.45
C PHE A 199 -8.62 -6.91 13.43
N LYS A 200 -9.03 -8.16 13.24
CA LYS A 200 -10.17 -8.51 12.36
C LYS A 200 -11.51 -8.10 12.94
#